data_AF-A0A1I4EJP0-F1
#
_entry.id   AF-A0A1I4EJP0-F1
#
_cell.length_a   1.000
_cell.length_b   1.000
_cell.length_c   1.000
_cell.angle_alpha   90.00
_cell.angle_beta   90.00
_cell.angle_gamma   90.00
#
_symmetry.space_group_name_H-M   'P 1'
#
loop_
_entity.id
_entity.type
_entity.pdbx_description
1 polymer ?
#
loop_
_entity_poly.entity_id
_entity_poly.type
_entity_poly.pdbx_seq_one_letter_code
_entity_poly.pdbx_strand_id
1 'polypeptide(L)'
;MADEVAQAQGPVQGRAWEVVRLIGQGFGRNEIARMTGVSTATVSRIAQRNGLSFDRTQTEKALKARIADLNLRQAGLAESLADRVAIAIAYLDASANYRDWAFASKAIGDLTQAYIRMKPQRDEGADLEDTKDFLVDLKKQLGAVRDDFERMHGVPFDSDEAKRIINQEDSSNDES
;
A
#
# COMPACT_ATOMS: atom_id res chain seq x y z
N MET A 1 -6.79 25.74 -49.76
CA MET A 1 -6.12 26.14 -48.49
C MET A 1 -7.08 27.11 -47.82
N ALA A 2 -7.73 26.85 -46.70
CA ALA A 2 -7.57 25.81 -45.68
C ALA A 2 -8.97 25.30 -45.32
N ASP A 3 -9.11 23.99 -45.26
CA ASP A 3 -10.36 23.31 -44.87
C ASP A 3 -10.46 23.37 -43.35
N GLU A 4 -11.45 24.12 -42.88
CA GLU A 4 -11.77 24.32 -41.48
C GLU A 4 -12.40 23.02 -40.95
N VAL A 5 -11.57 22.15 -40.38
CA VAL A 5 -12.03 20.88 -39.79
C VAL A 5 -12.77 21.19 -38.49
N ALA A 6 -14.04 21.56 -38.63
CA ALA A 6 -15.01 21.65 -37.56
C ALA A 6 -15.14 20.26 -36.92
N GLN A 7 -14.49 20.08 -35.77
CA GLN A 7 -14.62 18.88 -34.95
C GLN A 7 -16.06 18.78 -34.43
N ALA A 8 -16.85 17.93 -35.08
CA ALA A 8 -18.19 17.57 -34.64
C ALA A 8 -18.14 16.88 -33.27
N GLN A 9 -18.37 17.67 -32.21
CA GLN A 9 -18.71 17.16 -30.88
C GLN A 9 -20.16 16.64 -30.91
N GLY A 10 -20.32 15.39 -31.37
CA GLY A 10 -21.57 14.64 -31.22
C GLY A 10 -21.90 14.37 -29.74
N PRO A 11 -23.15 13.96 -29.42
CA PRO A 11 -23.66 13.94 -28.06
C PRO A 11 -22.80 13.04 -27.18
N VAL A 12 -22.32 13.61 -26.06
CA VAL A 12 -21.43 13.02 -25.04
C VAL A 12 -21.96 11.68 -24.46
N GLN A 13 -23.20 11.30 -24.78
CA GLN A 13 -23.92 10.14 -24.27
C GLN A 13 -23.47 8.80 -24.87
N GLY A 14 -23.05 8.75 -26.14
CA GLY A 14 -22.71 7.48 -26.81
C GLY A 14 -21.46 6.80 -26.22
N ARG A 15 -20.36 7.55 -26.07
CA ARG A 15 -19.12 7.04 -25.46
C ARG A 15 -19.24 6.83 -23.96
N ALA A 16 -20.05 7.65 -23.27
CA ALA A 16 -20.26 7.52 -21.84
C ALA A 16 -21.03 6.24 -21.49
N TRP A 17 -22.03 5.86 -22.29
CA TRP A 17 -22.75 4.60 -22.14
C TRP A 17 -21.83 3.39 -22.30
N GLU A 18 -20.94 3.42 -23.30
CA GLU A 18 -20.00 2.33 -23.55
C GLU A 18 -19.01 2.15 -22.39
N VAL A 19 -18.51 3.25 -21.82
CA VAL A 19 -17.69 3.23 -20.60
C VAL A 19 -18.45 2.61 -19.43
N VAL A 20 -19.69 3.01 -19.18
CA VAL A 20 -20.52 2.45 -18.09
C VAL A 20 -20.75 0.95 -18.27
N ARG A 21 -21.05 0.51 -19.49
CA ARG A 21 -21.20 -0.91 -19.83
C ARG A 21 -19.93 -1.71 -19.55
N LEU A 22 -18.77 -1.20 -19.96
CA LEU A 22 -17.48 -1.88 -19.75
C LEU A 22 -17.10 -1.95 -18.26
N ILE A 23 -17.44 -0.92 -17.47
CA ILE A 23 -17.28 -0.96 -16.01
C ILE A 23 -18.15 -2.07 -15.41
N GLY A 24 -19.41 -2.21 -15.84
CA GLY A 24 -20.31 -3.27 -15.38
C GLY A 24 -19.85 -4.68 -15.78
N GLN A 25 -19.02 -4.80 -16.81
CA GLN A 25 -18.39 -6.06 -17.23
C GLN A 25 -17.07 -6.36 -16.49
N GLY A 26 -16.62 -5.47 -15.59
CA GLY A 26 -15.43 -5.67 -14.76
C GLY A 26 -14.12 -5.21 -15.40
N PHE A 27 -14.15 -4.49 -16.53
CA PHE A 27 -12.93 -3.99 -17.16
C PHE A 27 -12.28 -2.85 -16.35
N GLY A 28 -10.96 -2.88 -16.25
CA GLY A 28 -10.19 -1.86 -15.53
C GLY A 28 -10.16 -0.51 -16.26
N ARG A 29 -10.01 0.59 -15.51
CA ARG A 29 -9.97 1.96 -16.06
C ARG A 29 -9.03 2.15 -17.26
N ASN A 30 -7.83 1.59 -17.18
CA ASN A 30 -6.81 1.74 -18.22
C ASN A 30 -7.14 0.92 -19.48
N GLU A 31 -7.84 -0.20 -19.31
CA GLU A 31 -8.26 -1.07 -20.39
C GLU A 31 -9.43 -0.44 -21.17
N ILE A 32 -10.41 0.10 -20.44
CA ILE A 32 -11.51 0.89 -21.02
C ILE A 32 -10.96 2.08 -21.82
N ALA A 33 -9.96 2.78 -21.30
CA ALA A 33 -9.34 3.91 -21.99
C ALA A 33 -8.69 3.50 -23.34
N ARG A 34 -8.07 2.31 -23.41
CA ARG A 34 -7.49 1.78 -24.64
C ARG A 34 -8.57 1.33 -25.63
N MET A 35 -9.63 0.69 -25.15
CA MET A 35 -10.72 0.18 -26.00
C MET A 35 -11.59 1.29 -26.58
N THR A 36 -11.88 2.33 -25.79
CA THR A 36 -12.81 3.40 -26.18
C THR A 36 -12.11 4.65 -26.73
N GLY A 37 -10.78 4.73 -26.62
CA GLY A 37 -10.00 5.94 -26.96
C GLY A 37 -10.26 7.13 -26.03
N VAL A 38 -10.99 6.92 -24.92
CA VAL A 38 -11.30 7.96 -23.93
C VAL A 38 -10.19 8.05 -22.89
N SER A 39 -9.79 9.27 -22.50
CA SER A 39 -8.74 9.43 -21.48
C SER A 39 -9.13 8.84 -20.13
N THR A 40 -8.16 8.27 -19.41
CA THR A 40 -8.35 7.64 -18.09
C THR A 40 -9.00 8.58 -17.05
N ALA A 41 -8.71 9.88 -17.14
CA ALA A 41 -9.35 10.92 -16.32
C ALA A 41 -10.85 11.07 -16.64
N THR A 42 -11.22 10.95 -17.92
CA THR A 42 -12.62 11.04 -18.36
C THR A 42 -13.40 9.77 -18.01
N VAL A 43 -12.77 8.60 -18.12
CA VAL A 43 -13.33 7.32 -17.63
C VAL A 43 -13.63 7.39 -16.12
N SER A 44 -12.71 7.93 -15.32
CA SER A 44 -12.93 8.14 -13.87
C SER A 44 -14.10 9.07 -13.58
N ARG A 45 -14.19 10.19 -14.33
CA ARG A 45 -15.30 11.16 -14.18
C ARG A 45 -16.65 10.56 -14.56
N ILE A 46 -16.70 9.72 -15.60
CA ILE A 46 -17.92 9.02 -16.02
C ILE A 46 -18.33 8.01 -14.93
N ALA A 47 -17.38 7.23 -14.41
CA ALA A 47 -17.66 6.27 -13.32
C ALA A 47 -18.23 6.98 -12.08
N GLN A 48 -17.58 8.07 -11.63
CA GLN A 48 -18.00 8.84 -10.47
C GLN A 48 -19.39 9.47 -10.63
N ARG A 49 -19.70 10.02 -11.82
CA ARG A 49 -21.02 10.58 -12.14
C ARG A 49 -22.14 9.53 -12.14
N ASN A 50 -21.80 8.27 -12.39
CA ASN A 50 -22.75 7.14 -12.42
C ASN A 50 -22.70 6.31 -11.13
N GLY A 51 -21.99 6.75 -10.09
CA GLY A 51 -21.89 6.03 -8.81
C GLY A 51 -21.12 4.71 -8.89
N LEU A 52 -20.32 4.50 -9.94
CA LEU A 52 -19.55 3.28 -10.14
C LEU A 52 -18.12 3.45 -9.61
N SER A 53 -17.64 2.43 -8.90
CA SER A 53 -16.29 2.35 -8.36
C SER A 53 -15.47 1.32 -9.13
N PHE A 54 -14.21 1.62 -9.41
CA PHE A 54 -13.27 0.60 -9.89
C PHE A 54 -12.78 -0.20 -8.68
N ASP A 55 -12.86 -1.52 -8.76
CA ASP A 55 -12.35 -2.40 -7.72
C ASP A 55 -10.81 -2.22 -7.57
N ARG A 56 -10.42 -1.46 -6.54
CA ARG A 56 -9.02 -1.18 -6.22
C ARG A 56 -8.33 -2.37 -5.54
N THR A 57 -9.09 -3.35 -5.05
CA THR A 57 -8.57 -4.46 -4.25
C THR A 57 -7.63 -5.35 -5.05
N GLN A 58 -7.88 -5.57 -6.34
CA GLN A 58 -6.98 -6.34 -7.21
C GLN A 58 -5.66 -5.60 -7.49
N THR A 59 -5.70 -4.27 -7.64
CA THR A 59 -4.50 -3.47 -7.87
C THR A 59 -3.64 -3.40 -6.61
N GLU A 60 -4.27 -3.24 -5.45
CA GLU A 60 -3.59 -3.26 -4.15
C GLU A 60 -2.97 -4.62 -3.84
N LYS A 61 -3.67 -5.73 -4.11
CA LYS A 61 -3.11 -7.08 -3.97
C LYS A 61 -1.90 -7.30 -4.88
N ALA A 62 -2.00 -6.90 -6.16
CA ALA A 62 -0.89 -6.99 -7.09
C ALA A 62 0.30 -6.11 -6.69
N LEU A 63 0.06 -4.92 -6.16
CA LEU A 63 1.10 -4.02 -5.66
C LEU A 63 1.76 -4.60 -4.40
N LYS A 64 0.99 -5.10 -3.44
CA LYS A 64 1.50 -5.76 -2.23
C LYS A 64 2.35 -6.99 -2.57
N ALA A 65 1.88 -7.83 -3.49
CA ALA A 65 2.66 -8.98 -3.98
C ALA A 65 3.98 -8.53 -4.61
N ARG A 66 3.94 -7.48 -5.44
CA ARG A 66 5.14 -6.94 -6.10
C ARG A 66 6.13 -6.32 -5.11
N ILE A 67 5.65 -5.65 -4.06
CA ILE A 67 6.49 -5.13 -2.97
C ILE A 67 7.13 -6.29 -2.21
N ALA A 68 6.37 -7.35 -1.89
CA ALA A 68 6.89 -8.53 -1.24
C ALA A 68 7.99 -9.22 -2.07
N ASP A 69 7.77 -9.38 -3.38
CA ASP A 69 8.76 -9.93 -4.31
C ASP A 69 10.03 -9.07 -4.38
N LEU A 70 9.88 -7.74 -4.39
CA LEU A 70 11.01 -6.81 -4.39
C LEU A 70 11.80 -6.91 -3.09
N ASN A 71 11.12 -6.98 -1.95
CA ASN A 71 11.76 -7.13 -0.64
C ASN A 71 12.54 -8.47 -0.56
N LEU A 72 11.97 -9.55 -1.10
CA LEU A 72 12.65 -10.85 -1.16
C LEU A 72 13.92 -10.79 -2.03
N ARG A 73 13.84 -10.13 -3.19
CA ARG A 73 15.01 -9.95 -4.07
C ARG A 73 16.08 -9.06 -3.43
N GLN A 74 15.67 -8.01 -2.71
CA GLN A 74 16.59 -7.17 -1.95
C GLN A 74 17.27 -7.97 -0.83
N ALA A 75 16.54 -8.82 -0.11
CA ALA A 75 17.12 -9.68 0.92
C ALA A 75 18.19 -10.62 0.33
N GLY A 76 17.91 -11.27 -0.79
CA GLY A 76 18.89 -12.15 -1.46
C GLY A 76 20.13 -11.40 -1.98
N LEU A 77 19.97 -10.15 -2.43
CA LEU A 77 21.11 -9.32 -2.83
C LEU A 77 21.94 -8.88 -1.61
N ALA A 78 21.30 -8.68 -0.46
CA ALA A 78 21.96 -8.33 0.80
C ALA A 78 22.85 -9.47 1.28
N GLU A 79 22.32 -10.70 1.24
CA GLU A 79 23.05 -11.93 1.55
C GLU A 79 24.25 -12.09 0.61
N SER A 80 24.02 -11.94 -0.70
CA SER A 80 25.09 -12.01 -1.70
C SER A 80 26.21 -10.97 -1.49
N LEU A 81 25.86 -9.77 -1.01
CA LEU A 81 26.84 -8.74 -0.67
C LEU A 81 27.63 -9.10 0.59
N ALA A 82 26.98 -9.65 1.62
CA ALA A 82 27.64 -10.12 2.83
C ALA A 82 28.65 -11.23 2.53
N ASP A 83 28.30 -12.19 1.68
CA ASP A 83 29.21 -13.25 1.22
C ASP A 83 30.43 -12.67 0.49
N ARG A 84 30.22 -11.68 -0.38
CA ARG A 84 31.32 -11.00 -1.08
C ARG A 84 32.23 -10.23 -0.14
N VAL A 85 31.68 -9.64 0.93
CA VAL A 85 32.49 -9.00 1.98
C VAL A 85 33.36 -10.04 2.68
N ALA A 86 32.80 -11.21 3.03
CA ALA A 86 33.57 -12.29 3.65
C ALA A 86 34.72 -12.78 2.75
N ILE A 87 34.47 -12.90 1.45
CA ILE A 87 35.52 -13.24 0.46
C ILE A 87 36.60 -12.14 0.39
N ALA A 88 36.19 -10.87 0.40
CA ALA A 88 37.15 -9.76 0.36
C ALA A 88 38.02 -9.69 1.63
N ILE A 89 37.46 -10.05 2.79
CA ILE A 89 38.21 -10.20 4.05
C ILE A 89 39.22 -11.35 3.92
N ALA A 90 38.80 -12.51 3.41
CA ALA A 90 39.74 -13.62 3.20
C ALA A 90 40.89 -13.25 2.24
N TYR A 91 40.61 -12.44 1.21
CA TYR A 91 41.64 -11.92 0.31
C TYR A 91 42.56 -10.88 0.98
N LEU A 92 42.00 -10.05 1.88
CA LEU A 92 42.77 -9.13 2.72
C LEU A 92 43.76 -9.90 3.61
N ASP A 93 43.29 -10.95 4.27
CA ASP A 93 44.10 -11.78 5.18
C ASP A 93 45.22 -12.53 4.44
N ALA A 94 44.96 -12.93 3.20
CA ALA A 94 45.94 -13.60 2.34
C ALA A 94 46.89 -12.64 1.60
N SER A 95 46.76 -11.32 1.78
CA SER A 95 47.53 -10.34 1.01
C SER A 95 49.02 -10.37 1.35
N ALA A 96 49.86 -10.57 0.33
CA ALA A 96 51.31 -10.66 0.49
C ALA A 96 52.02 -9.30 0.39
N ASN A 97 51.33 -8.28 -0.11
CA ASN A 97 51.88 -6.94 -0.32
C ASN A 97 50.83 -5.85 -0.06
N TYR A 98 51.33 -4.64 0.16
CA TYR A 98 50.50 -3.47 0.49
C TYR A 98 49.46 -3.13 -0.58
N ARG A 99 49.76 -3.38 -1.86
CA ARG A 99 48.86 -3.08 -2.97
C ARG A 99 47.62 -3.97 -2.90
N ASP A 100 47.80 -5.27 -2.71
CA ASP A 100 46.72 -6.24 -2.57
C ASP A 100 45.88 -5.95 -1.33
N TRP A 101 46.54 -5.60 -0.22
CA TRP A 101 45.87 -5.18 1.01
C TRP A 101 44.98 -3.94 0.80
N ALA A 102 45.49 -2.93 0.09
CA ALA A 102 44.75 -1.69 -0.19
C ALA A 102 43.53 -1.94 -1.10
N PHE A 103 43.66 -2.81 -2.11
CA PHE A 103 42.54 -3.19 -2.96
C PHE A 103 41.46 -3.96 -2.20
N ALA A 104 41.86 -4.92 -1.38
CA ALA A 104 40.94 -5.69 -0.54
C ALA A 104 40.20 -4.79 0.45
N SER A 105 40.91 -3.90 1.13
CA SER A 105 40.33 -2.92 2.07
C SER A 105 39.31 -2.01 1.39
N LYS A 106 39.61 -1.53 0.18
CA LYS A 106 38.68 -0.73 -0.62
C LYS A 106 37.44 -1.52 -1.03
N ALA A 107 37.62 -2.77 -1.48
CA ALA A 107 36.51 -3.63 -1.86
C ALA A 107 35.55 -3.89 -0.68
N ILE A 108 36.08 -4.12 0.52
CA ILE A 108 35.30 -4.26 1.76
C ILE A 108 34.48 -2.98 2.01
N GLY A 109 35.11 -1.81 1.92
CA GLY A 109 34.44 -0.53 2.09
C GLY A 109 33.30 -0.31 1.08
N ASP A 110 33.59 -0.51 -0.21
CA ASP A 110 32.64 -0.33 -1.31
C ASP A 110 31.41 -1.27 -1.15
N LEU A 111 31.65 -2.55 -0.84
CA LEU A 111 30.59 -3.55 -0.64
C LEU A 111 29.75 -3.28 0.61
N THR A 112 30.38 -2.87 1.70
CA THR A 112 29.68 -2.53 2.95
C THR A 112 28.81 -1.28 2.75
N GLN A 113 29.30 -0.27 2.03
CA GLN A 113 28.51 0.92 1.70
C GLN A 113 27.36 0.59 0.75
N ALA A 114 27.57 -0.28 -0.24
CA ALA A 114 26.50 -0.76 -1.11
C ALA A 114 25.39 -1.48 -0.30
N TYR A 115 25.79 -2.31 0.67
CA TYR A 115 24.85 -2.99 1.56
C TYR A 115 24.04 -1.99 2.42
N ILE A 116 24.71 -1.00 3.03
CA ILE A 116 24.03 0.03 3.84
C ILE A 116 23.03 0.84 3.01
N ARG A 117 23.40 1.23 1.79
CA ARG A 117 22.52 2.00 0.88
C ARG A 117 21.34 1.19 0.36
N MET A 118 21.48 -0.13 0.29
CA MET A 118 20.42 -1.00 -0.18
C MET A 118 19.39 -1.32 0.90
N LYS A 119 19.77 -1.28 2.19
CA LYS A 119 18.76 -1.35 3.25
C LYS A 119 17.75 -0.23 2.98
N PRO A 120 16.47 -0.55 2.76
CA PRO A 120 15.48 0.50 2.65
C PRO A 120 15.60 1.32 3.92
N GLN A 121 15.87 2.62 3.79
CA GLN A 121 15.56 3.54 4.87
C GLN A 121 14.09 3.27 5.15
N ARG A 122 13.79 2.62 6.27
CA ARG A 122 12.44 2.61 6.80
C ARG A 122 12.10 4.09 6.89
N ASP A 123 11.25 4.55 5.98
CA ASP A 123 10.67 5.87 6.12
C ASP A 123 9.78 5.77 7.35
N GLU A 124 10.35 6.10 8.51
CA GLU A 124 9.64 6.13 9.79
C GLU A 124 8.39 6.99 9.67
N GLY A 125 8.35 7.94 8.71
CA GLY A 125 7.18 8.75 8.39
C GLY A 125 6.00 7.94 7.85
N ALA A 126 6.24 7.01 6.90
CA ALA A 126 5.18 6.20 6.30
C ALA A 126 4.59 5.18 7.29
N ASP A 127 5.45 4.55 8.10
CA ASP A 127 5.03 3.61 9.15
C ASP A 127 4.26 4.33 10.29
N LEU A 128 4.66 5.56 10.61
CA LEU A 128 3.92 6.40 11.57
C LEU A 128 2.54 6.80 11.06
N GLU A 129 2.41 7.10 9.77
CA GLU A 129 1.16 7.55 9.16
C GLU A 129 0.14 6.41 9.09
N ASP A 130 0.57 5.22 8.65
CA ASP A 130 -0.24 4.00 8.69
C ASP A 130 -0.66 3.65 10.13
N THR A 131 0.25 3.79 11.10
CA THR A 131 -0.06 3.58 12.52
C THR A 131 -1.07 4.60 13.04
N LYS A 132 -0.96 5.88 12.65
CA LYS A 132 -1.91 6.93 13.03
C LYS A 132 -3.30 6.67 12.47
N ASP A 133 -3.39 6.29 11.19
CA ASP A 133 -4.65 5.99 10.55
C ASP A 133 -5.35 4.81 11.23
N PHE A 134 -4.59 3.76 11.55
CA PHE A 134 -5.08 2.64 12.35
C PHE A 134 -5.62 3.09 13.72
N LEU A 135 -4.88 3.92 14.45
CA LEU A 135 -5.29 4.41 15.76
C LEU A 135 -6.53 5.32 15.68
N VAL A 136 -6.65 6.12 14.62
CA VAL A 136 -7.82 6.97 14.36
C VAL A 136 -9.04 6.10 14.09
N ASP A 137 -8.92 5.05 13.28
CA ASP A 137 -10.03 4.16 12.98
C ASP A 137 -10.41 3.28 14.19
N LEU A 138 -9.43 2.79 14.95
CA LEU A 138 -9.68 2.11 16.22
C LEU A 138 -10.45 3.01 17.20
N LYS A 139 -10.05 4.27 17.31
CA LYS A 139 -10.75 5.25 18.15
C LYS A 139 -12.20 5.46 17.70
N LYS A 140 -12.45 5.54 16.39
CA LYS A 140 -13.83 5.66 15.87
C LYS A 140 -14.66 4.42 16.20
N GLN A 141 -14.09 3.22 16.06
CA GLN A 141 -14.77 1.98 16.39
C GLN A 141 -15.12 1.89 17.87
N LEU A 142 -14.16 2.21 18.75
CA LEU A 142 -14.40 2.26 20.20
C LEU A 142 -15.46 3.31 20.57
N GLY A 143 -15.45 4.47 19.91
CA GLY A 143 -16.50 5.48 20.07
C GLY A 143 -17.89 4.97 19.68
N ALA A 144 -18.00 4.26 18.55
CA ALA A 144 -19.26 3.66 18.12
C ALA A 144 -19.77 2.60 19.10
N VAL A 145 -18.90 1.74 19.62
CA VAL A 145 -19.26 0.73 20.64
C VAL A 145 -19.75 1.42 21.92
N ARG A 146 -19.05 2.47 22.36
CA ARG A 146 -19.45 3.26 23.53
C ARG A 146 -20.83 3.90 23.32
N ASP A 147 -21.03 4.60 22.21
CA ASP A 147 -22.28 5.30 21.93
C ASP A 147 -23.46 4.31 21.78
N ASP A 148 -23.21 3.13 21.21
CA ASP A 148 -24.20 2.04 21.12
C ASP A 148 -24.56 1.47 22.50
N PHE A 149 -23.57 1.28 23.39
CA PHE A 149 -23.80 0.86 24.78
C PHE A 149 -24.64 1.89 25.55
N GLU A 150 -24.26 3.18 25.47
CA GLU A 150 -25.00 4.25 26.15
C GLU A 150 -26.44 4.35 25.63
N ARG A 151 -26.65 4.11 24.33
CA ARG A 151 -27.98 4.08 23.74
C ARG A 151 -28.81 2.86 24.18
N MET A 152 -28.19 1.69 24.34
CA MET A 152 -28.89 0.47 24.78
C MET A 152 -29.26 0.50 26.26
N HIS A 153 -28.36 0.97 27.11
CA HIS A 153 -28.54 0.92 28.56
C HIS A 153 -28.98 2.25 29.18
N GLY A 154 -28.97 3.35 28.42
CA GLY A 154 -29.39 4.67 28.87
C GLY A 154 -28.49 5.29 29.95
N VAL A 155 -27.32 4.72 30.18
CA VAL A 155 -26.34 5.15 31.19
C VAL A 155 -25.02 5.51 30.53
N PRO A 156 -24.30 6.54 31.00
CA PRO A 156 -22.97 6.88 30.48
C PRO A 156 -21.99 5.72 30.65
N PHE A 157 -21.18 5.44 29.64
CA PHE A 157 -20.24 4.31 29.63
C PHE A 157 -19.21 4.38 30.76
N ASP A 158 -18.82 5.59 31.16
CA ASP A 158 -17.83 5.82 32.22
C ASP A 158 -18.41 5.69 33.64
N SER A 159 -19.72 5.42 33.77
CA SER A 159 -20.40 5.35 35.06
C SER A 159 -20.11 4.05 35.83
N ASP A 160 -20.23 4.10 37.16
CA ASP A 160 -20.12 2.89 38.00
C ASP A 160 -21.30 1.92 37.83
N GLU A 161 -22.36 2.37 37.17
CA GLU A 161 -23.50 1.55 36.77
C GLU A 161 -23.19 0.77 35.48
N ALA A 162 -22.60 1.42 34.48
CA ALA A 162 -22.11 0.76 33.26
C ALA A 162 -21.10 -0.35 33.56
N LYS A 163 -20.14 -0.11 34.47
CA LYS A 163 -19.18 -1.15 34.91
C LYS A 163 -19.85 -2.38 35.50
N ARG A 164 -20.99 -2.22 36.19
CA ARG A 164 -21.74 -3.34 36.76
C ARG A 164 -22.46 -4.13 35.68
N ILE A 165 -23.04 -3.46 34.69
CA ILE A 165 -23.70 -4.09 33.54
C ILE A 165 -22.70 -4.93 32.74
N ILE A 166 -21.54 -4.36 32.40
CA ILE A 166 -20.48 -5.06 31.65
C ILE A 166 -20.02 -6.31 32.41
N ASN A 167 -19.74 -6.21 33.71
CA ASN A 167 -19.31 -7.35 34.52
C ASN A 167 -20.40 -8.42 34.70
N GLN A 168 -21.68 -8.06 34.61
CA GLN A 168 -22.80 -9.00 34.67
C GLN A 168 -23.02 -9.73 33.34
N GLU A 169 -22.83 -9.05 32.21
CA GLU A 169 -22.89 -9.67 30.87
C GLU A 169 -21.72 -10.64 30.63
N ASP A 170 -20.50 -10.28 31.06
CA ASP A 170 -19.33 -11.17 30.96
C ASP A 170 -19.50 -12.46 31.77
N SER A 171 -20.11 -12.38 32.96
CA SER A 171 -20.32 -13.55 33.83
C SER A 171 -21.48 -14.45 33.39
N SER A 172 -22.41 -13.96 32.59
CA SER A 172 -23.52 -14.76 32.04
C SER A 172 -23.19 -15.40 30.69
N ASN A 173 -22.18 -14.89 29.96
CA ASN A 173 -21.69 -15.49 28.71
C ASN A 173 -20.75 -16.69 28.93
N ASP A 174 -20.12 -16.82 30.10
CA ASP A 174 -19.22 -17.94 30.44
C ASP A 174 -19.97 -19.20 30.96
N GLU A 175 -21.28 -19.13 31.18
CA GLU A 175 -22.12 -20.26 31.67
C GLU A 175 -23.02 -20.90 30.59
N SER A 176 -22.86 -20.55 29.30
CA SER A 176 -23.61 -21.12 28.16
C SER A 176 -22.72 -21.90 27.19
#